data_AF-A0A4Q9QUM2-F1
#
_entry.id   AF-A0A4Q9QUM2-F1
#
_cell.length_a   1.000
_cell.length_b   1.000
_cell.length_c   1.000
_cell.angle_alpha   90.00
_cell.angle_beta   90.00
_cell.angle_gamma   90.00
#
_symmetry.space_group_name_H-M   'P 1'
#
loop_
_entity.id
_entity.type
_entity.pdbx_description
1 polymer ?
#
loop_
_entity_poly.entity_id
_entity_poly.type
_entity_poly.pdbx_seq_one_letter_code
_entity_poly.pdbx_strand_id
1 'polypeptide(L)'
;SGTLALYAPNLLNENGLIFSGEDMGLYVDTFVNRYADVYSLGNLSISKNESNARSTLLENRSATIESGGDMTIRSDKLENRSDVFTLGRKLVSGNIAKECDDCKGDHYYVYYTATEVFEGVADEGSPSAYLSAGRSLLFQGGNLNNLQSVISAGADINVSAEVFSNQGALNGTIERVRRFYTGRRTDGDIYRYDSGQMRPYNLNNNPDYMEYIFYGGMVGWPLWDENPYYDPDNLLELPEVLFTFNLVSDVEIVTSGSTSNAAVVQAGGNVVINATQSLENSVILESATVQGGANRTAATNGTGTGKSLVVVLNSQLPPDLSQQQVNPLTLPGFTLPSGENGLFRLSGQSGTTAQAQQG
;
A
#
# COMPACT_ATOMS: atom_id res chain seq x y z
N SER A 1 10.90 -29.75 27.27
CA SER A 1 11.73 -28.66 26.71
C SER A 1 11.03 -28.19 25.45
N GLY A 2 10.60 -26.92 25.41
CA GLY A 2 9.82 -26.34 24.31
C GLY A 2 10.66 -25.48 23.35
N THR A 3 11.94 -25.28 23.67
CA THR A 3 12.93 -24.56 22.87
C THR A 3 13.19 -25.28 21.55
N LEU A 4 13.17 -24.54 20.43
CA LEU A 4 13.45 -25.05 19.09
C LEU A 4 14.78 -24.47 18.58
N ALA A 5 15.67 -25.33 18.09
CA ALA A 5 16.84 -24.91 17.32
C ALA A 5 16.84 -25.62 15.97
N LEU A 6 16.86 -24.85 14.87
CA LEU A 6 16.86 -25.38 13.51
C LEU A 6 18.17 -24.98 12.81
N TYR A 7 18.80 -25.97 12.18
CA TYR A 7 20.06 -25.79 11.46
C TYR A 7 19.87 -26.24 10.02
N ALA A 8 20.00 -25.31 9.09
CA ALA A 8 19.91 -25.59 7.67
C ALA A 8 20.65 -24.52 6.88
N PRO A 9 21.47 -24.84 5.86
CA PRO A 9 22.06 -23.80 5.02
C PRO A 9 20.99 -22.92 4.36
N ASN A 10 19.91 -23.53 3.88
CA ASN A 10 18.76 -22.85 3.28
C ASN A 10 17.48 -23.36 3.94
N LEU A 11 16.62 -22.43 4.36
CA LEU A 11 15.30 -22.71 4.90
C LEU A 11 14.25 -22.02 4.03
N LEU A 12 13.23 -22.77 3.60
CA LEU A 12 12.03 -22.25 2.97
C LEU A 12 10.84 -22.64 3.84
N ASN A 13 10.11 -21.65 4.33
CA ASN A 13 8.79 -21.83 4.92
C ASN A 13 7.78 -21.16 3.98
N GLU A 14 6.94 -21.96 3.33
CA GLU A 14 5.95 -21.47 2.36
C GLU A 14 4.58 -22.05 2.68
N ASN A 15 3.57 -21.19 2.83
CA ASN A 15 2.22 -21.59 3.27
C ASN A 15 2.21 -22.47 4.53
N GLY A 16 3.20 -22.29 5.40
CA GLY A 16 3.51 -23.17 6.53
C GLY A 16 3.59 -22.43 7.87
N LEU A 17 3.82 -23.21 8.93
CA LEU A 17 4.01 -22.70 10.29
C LEU A 17 5.30 -23.29 10.88
N ILE A 18 6.18 -22.42 11.38
CA ILE A 18 7.27 -22.79 12.28
C ILE A 18 6.92 -22.25 13.66
N PHE A 19 6.79 -23.14 14.65
CA PHE A 19 6.36 -22.77 15.99
C PHE A 19 7.29 -23.29 17.07
N SER A 20 7.52 -22.47 18.11
CA SER A 20 8.18 -22.88 19.35
C SER A 20 7.41 -22.38 20.56
N GLY A 21 7.23 -23.27 21.55
CA GLY A 21 6.59 -22.95 22.81
C GLY A 21 7.48 -22.18 23.81
N GLU A 22 8.76 -22.02 23.50
CA GLU A 22 9.73 -21.22 24.26
C GLU A 22 10.62 -20.44 23.27
N ASP A 23 11.93 -20.39 23.52
CA ASP A 23 12.90 -19.72 22.66
C ASP A 23 13.11 -20.49 21.35
N MET A 24 13.29 -19.73 20.26
CA MET A 24 13.56 -20.26 18.93
C MET A 24 14.88 -19.72 18.38
N GLY A 25 15.75 -20.62 17.94
CA GLY A 25 16.97 -20.31 17.18
C GLY A 25 16.88 -20.85 15.76
N LEU A 26 16.92 -19.96 14.76
CA LEU A 26 17.02 -20.32 13.35
C LEU A 26 18.44 -20.04 12.87
N TYR A 27 19.25 -21.09 12.72
CA TYR A 27 20.65 -21.04 12.32
C TYR A 27 20.80 -21.40 10.84
N VAL A 28 20.66 -20.40 9.99
CA VAL A 28 20.42 -20.52 8.54
C VAL A 28 21.17 -19.46 7.74
N ASP A 29 21.76 -19.84 6.60
CA ASP A 29 22.47 -18.87 5.74
C ASP A 29 21.49 -18.09 4.85
N THR A 30 20.48 -18.78 4.31
CA THR A 30 19.35 -18.16 3.61
C THR A 30 18.05 -18.64 4.22
N PHE A 31 17.15 -17.70 4.54
CA PHE A 31 15.80 -18.02 4.99
C PHE A 31 14.78 -17.23 4.20
N VAL A 32 13.84 -17.93 3.57
CA VAL A 32 12.67 -17.36 2.92
C VAL A 32 11.42 -17.83 3.67
N ASN A 33 10.66 -16.87 4.20
CA ASN A 33 9.35 -17.05 4.80
C ASN A 33 8.32 -16.39 3.88
N ARG A 34 7.42 -17.17 3.27
CA ARG A 34 6.54 -16.70 2.19
C ARG A 34 5.12 -17.18 2.38
N TYR A 35 4.15 -16.25 2.50
CA TYR A 35 2.76 -16.58 2.86
C TYR A 35 2.66 -17.55 4.05
N ALA A 36 3.56 -17.40 5.02
CA ALA A 36 3.77 -18.38 6.08
C ALA A 36 4.03 -17.67 7.41
N ASP A 37 3.92 -18.43 8.50
CA ASP A 37 4.06 -17.89 9.85
C ASP A 37 5.24 -18.53 10.58
N VAL A 38 6.01 -17.70 11.29
CA VAL A 38 7.00 -18.12 12.28
C VAL A 38 6.59 -17.52 13.61
N TYR A 39 6.42 -18.35 14.63
CA TYR A 39 6.01 -17.90 15.95
C TYR A 39 6.82 -18.54 17.08
N SER A 40 7.46 -17.71 17.89
CA SER A 40 8.14 -18.12 19.12
C SER A 40 7.44 -17.47 20.31
N LEU A 41 7.00 -18.26 21.29
CA LEU A 41 6.46 -17.70 22.54
C LEU A 41 7.54 -17.01 23.39
N GLY A 42 8.80 -17.45 23.27
CA GLY A 42 9.97 -16.85 23.88
C GLY A 42 10.71 -15.90 22.94
N ASN A 43 12.04 -15.86 23.09
CA ASN A 43 12.93 -15.07 22.25
C ASN A 43 13.16 -15.76 20.89
N LEU A 44 13.24 -14.97 19.82
CA LEU A 44 13.59 -15.45 18.49
C LEU A 44 14.97 -14.92 18.07
N SER A 45 15.89 -15.82 17.72
CA SER A 45 17.19 -15.47 17.15
C SER A 45 17.33 -16.05 15.75
N ILE A 46 17.66 -15.22 14.76
CA ILE A 46 17.93 -15.62 13.38
C ILE A 46 19.34 -15.17 13.00
N SER A 47 20.21 -16.12 12.65
CA SER A 47 21.60 -15.89 12.23
C SER A 47 22.12 -17.09 11.43
N LYS A 48 23.32 -17.04 10.86
CA LYS A 48 23.90 -18.16 10.10
C LYS A 48 24.27 -19.37 10.96
N ASN A 49 24.69 -19.12 12.19
CA ASN A 49 25.15 -20.15 13.12
C ASN A 49 25.11 -19.66 14.57
N GLU A 50 25.34 -20.56 15.52
CA GLU A 50 25.32 -20.25 16.97
C GLU A 50 26.38 -19.24 17.40
N SER A 51 27.43 -19.05 16.59
CA SER A 51 28.43 -17.99 16.81
C SER A 51 27.95 -16.61 16.36
N ASN A 52 26.66 -16.47 16.02
CA ASN A 52 26.02 -15.22 15.60
C ASN A 52 26.61 -14.64 14.30
N ALA A 53 27.18 -15.46 13.43
CA ALA A 53 27.57 -15.01 12.10
C ALA A 53 26.32 -14.55 11.32
N ARG A 54 26.47 -13.53 10.47
CA ARG A 54 25.36 -13.01 9.66
C ARG A 54 24.92 -14.04 8.62
N SER A 55 23.61 -14.23 8.50
CA SER A 55 23.01 -14.89 7.34
C SER A 55 23.27 -14.06 6.09
N THR A 56 23.27 -14.69 4.92
CA THR A 56 23.34 -13.98 3.64
C THR A 56 22.01 -13.27 3.34
N LEU A 57 20.88 -13.93 3.58
CA LEU A 57 19.55 -13.42 3.26
C LEU A 57 18.51 -13.89 4.27
N LEU A 58 17.67 -12.95 4.72
CA LEU A 58 16.38 -13.21 5.34
C LEU A 58 15.31 -12.48 4.54
N GLU A 59 14.41 -13.22 3.90
CA GLU A 59 13.27 -12.68 3.18
C GLU A 59 11.98 -13.07 3.90
N ASN A 60 11.19 -12.08 4.30
CA ASN A 60 9.83 -12.24 4.81
C ASN A 60 8.88 -11.60 3.81
N ARG A 61 8.13 -12.43 3.07
CA ARG A 61 7.37 -12.04 1.89
C ARG A 61 5.89 -12.36 2.06
N SER A 62 5.06 -11.33 2.25
CA SER A 62 3.63 -11.47 2.60
C SER A 62 3.38 -12.50 3.70
N ALA A 63 4.22 -12.44 4.74
CA ALA A 63 4.36 -13.48 5.75
C ALA A 63 4.62 -12.85 7.13
N THR A 64 4.46 -13.65 8.20
CA THR A 64 4.62 -13.19 9.58
C THR A 64 5.84 -13.86 10.22
N ILE A 65 6.68 -13.07 10.89
CA ILE A 65 7.66 -13.57 11.85
C ILE A 65 7.43 -12.84 13.17
N GLU A 66 7.10 -13.60 14.20
CA GLU A 66 6.73 -13.08 15.51
C GLU A 66 7.47 -13.77 16.65
N SER A 67 7.89 -12.96 17.62
CA SER A 67 8.44 -13.39 18.90
C SER A 67 7.62 -12.78 20.03
N GLY A 68 7.19 -13.57 21.02
CA GLY A 68 6.59 -13.06 22.25
C GLY A 68 7.61 -12.35 23.15
N GLY A 69 8.90 -12.69 23.01
CA GLY A 69 10.02 -12.09 23.71
C GLY A 69 10.79 -11.06 22.88
N ASP A 70 12.12 -11.09 23.00
CA ASP A 70 13.01 -10.29 22.16
C ASP A 70 13.24 -10.99 20.82
N MET A 71 13.32 -10.21 19.73
CA MET A 71 13.72 -10.69 18.41
C MET A 71 15.11 -10.17 18.08
N THR A 72 16.03 -11.06 17.71
CA THR A 72 17.37 -10.69 17.22
C THR A 72 17.60 -11.28 15.84
N ILE A 73 17.95 -10.42 14.88
CA ILE A 73 18.23 -10.81 13.51
C ILE A 73 19.64 -10.34 13.11
N ARG A 74 20.44 -11.26 12.58
CA ARG A 74 21.76 -10.99 12.02
C ARG A 74 21.84 -11.47 10.59
N SER A 75 21.78 -10.55 9.63
CA SER A 75 21.79 -10.87 8.20
C SER A 75 22.46 -9.77 7.38
N ASP A 76 23.19 -10.13 6.33
CA ASP A 76 23.73 -9.19 5.35
C ASP A 76 22.60 -8.53 4.54
N LYS A 77 21.47 -9.21 4.36
CA LYS A 77 20.27 -8.65 3.74
C LYS A 77 19.00 -9.12 4.44
N LEU A 78 18.14 -8.18 4.82
CA LEU A 78 16.77 -8.43 5.25
C LEU A 78 15.79 -7.74 4.31
N GLU A 79 14.84 -8.50 3.78
CA GLU A 79 13.74 -7.99 2.96
C GLU A 79 12.41 -8.34 3.63
N ASN A 80 11.72 -7.33 4.18
CA ASN A 80 10.37 -7.45 4.68
C ASN A 80 9.43 -6.76 3.69
N ARG A 81 8.68 -7.51 2.89
CA ARG A 81 7.94 -6.97 1.75
C ARG A 81 6.66 -7.73 1.42
N SER A 82 5.70 -7.08 0.77
CA SER A 82 4.61 -7.82 0.10
C SER A 82 5.15 -8.62 -1.09
N ASP A 83 4.46 -9.72 -1.44
CA ASP A 83 4.89 -10.64 -2.48
C ASP A 83 4.72 -10.07 -3.88
N VAL A 84 3.47 -9.76 -4.23
CA VAL A 84 3.09 -9.08 -5.46
C VAL A 84 2.76 -7.65 -5.11
N PHE A 85 3.44 -6.74 -5.80
CA PHE A 85 3.16 -5.33 -5.78
C PHE A 85 3.22 -4.84 -7.23
N THR A 86 2.06 -4.62 -7.82
CA THR A 86 1.95 -4.05 -9.16
C THR A 86 1.42 -2.63 -9.01
N LEU A 87 2.20 -1.66 -9.48
CA LEU A 87 1.70 -0.31 -9.74
C LEU A 87 0.96 -0.38 -11.07
N GLY A 88 -0.36 -0.36 -11.02
CA GLY A 88 -1.22 -0.19 -12.18
C GLY A 88 -1.71 1.25 -12.26
N ARG A 89 -2.19 1.65 -13.43
CA ARG A 89 -2.94 2.90 -13.59
C ARG A 89 -4.29 2.60 -14.22
N LYS A 90 -5.36 3.08 -13.61
CA LYS A 90 -6.72 3.00 -14.15
C LYS A 90 -7.07 4.36 -14.76
N LEU A 91 -7.49 4.39 -16.02
CA LEU A 91 -8.03 5.61 -16.63
C LEU A 91 -9.28 6.03 -15.84
N VAL A 92 -9.37 7.31 -15.48
CA VAL A 92 -10.52 7.87 -14.76
C VAL A 92 -11.22 8.92 -15.61
N SER A 93 -10.48 9.72 -16.37
CA SER A 93 -11.06 10.62 -17.35
C SER A 93 -10.15 10.85 -18.54
N GLY A 94 -10.75 11.26 -19.65
CA GLY A 94 -10.05 11.55 -20.89
C GLY A 94 -10.75 12.63 -21.69
N ASN A 95 -9.98 13.53 -22.27
CA ASN A 95 -10.49 14.60 -23.12
C ASN A 95 -9.51 14.89 -24.26
N ILE A 96 -10.05 15.09 -25.45
CA ILE A 96 -9.32 15.56 -26.63
C ILE A 96 -9.81 16.97 -26.94
N ALA A 97 -8.89 17.92 -26.95
CA ALA A 97 -9.14 19.30 -27.40
C ALA A 97 -8.57 19.51 -28.80
N LYS A 98 -9.24 20.33 -29.60
CA LYS A 98 -8.83 20.69 -30.96
C LYS A 98 -8.44 22.17 -31.02
N GLU A 99 -7.30 22.46 -31.62
CA GLU A 99 -6.84 23.81 -31.91
C GLU A 99 -6.54 23.93 -33.41
N CYS A 100 -7.19 24.89 -34.07
CA CYS A 100 -6.95 25.19 -35.47
C CYS A 100 -5.75 26.12 -35.61
N ASP A 101 -4.70 25.66 -36.30
CA ASP A 101 -3.56 26.48 -36.69
C ASP A 101 -3.87 27.24 -37.99
N ASP A 102 -4.25 26.50 -39.04
CA ASP A 102 -4.81 27.07 -40.27
C ASP A 102 -5.97 26.19 -40.77
N CYS A 103 -7.20 26.70 -40.64
CA CYS A 103 -8.42 26.01 -41.02
C CYS A 103 -9.18 26.80 -42.12
N LYS A 104 -8.50 27.12 -43.22
CA LYS A 104 -9.07 27.87 -44.36
C LYS A 104 -9.09 27.02 -45.64
N GLY A 105 -10.19 27.14 -46.41
CA GLY A 105 -10.38 26.37 -47.64
C GLY A 105 -10.52 24.88 -47.35
N ASP A 106 -10.21 24.03 -48.33
CA ASP A 106 -10.47 22.59 -48.24
C ASP A 106 -9.39 21.81 -47.47
N HIS A 107 -8.36 22.49 -46.94
CA HIS A 107 -7.25 21.83 -46.24
C HIS A 107 -6.91 22.52 -44.93
N TYR A 108 -6.89 21.75 -43.85
CA TYR A 108 -6.69 22.21 -42.48
C TYR A 108 -5.38 21.69 -41.89
N TYR A 109 -4.84 22.47 -40.96
CA TYR A 109 -3.71 22.19 -40.10
C TYR A 109 -4.17 22.36 -38.66
N VAL A 110 -4.14 21.27 -37.89
CA VAL A 110 -4.80 21.18 -36.60
C VAL A 110 -3.86 20.55 -35.58
N TYR A 111 -3.93 21.04 -34.35
CA TYR A 111 -3.38 20.37 -33.19
C TYR A 111 -4.50 19.68 -32.41
N TYR A 112 -4.29 18.43 -32.03
CA TYR A 112 -5.11 17.74 -31.04
C TYR A 112 -4.32 17.59 -29.76
N THR A 113 -4.92 17.95 -28.63
CA THR A 113 -4.35 17.76 -27.29
C THR A 113 -5.20 16.77 -26.53
N ALA A 114 -4.69 15.57 -26.32
CA ALA A 114 -5.29 14.56 -25.47
C ALA A 114 -4.80 14.72 -24.04
N THR A 115 -5.71 14.92 -23.10
CA THR A 115 -5.48 14.94 -21.65
C THR A 115 -6.18 13.74 -21.06
N GLU A 116 -5.43 12.84 -20.46
CA GLU A 116 -5.96 11.67 -19.74
C GLU A 116 -5.54 11.72 -18.29
N VAL A 117 -6.49 11.52 -17.39
CA VAL A 117 -6.23 11.41 -15.95
C VAL A 117 -6.38 9.95 -15.57
N PHE A 118 -5.32 9.43 -14.97
CA PHE A 118 -5.28 8.08 -14.41
C PHE A 118 -5.23 8.16 -12.88
N GLU A 119 -5.82 7.18 -12.22
CA GLU A 119 -5.53 6.89 -10.82
C GLU A 119 -4.51 5.76 -10.75
N GLY A 120 -3.45 5.96 -9.98
CA GLY A 120 -2.55 4.91 -9.57
C GLY A 120 -3.32 3.92 -8.71
N VAL A 121 -3.49 2.71 -9.22
CA VAL A 121 -4.10 1.61 -8.50
C VAL A 121 -2.96 0.72 -8.04
N ALA A 122 -2.76 0.62 -6.73
CA ALA A 122 -2.15 -0.57 -6.17
C ALA A 122 -3.15 -1.71 -6.43
N ASP A 123 -2.96 -2.46 -7.53
CA ASP A 123 -3.72 -3.69 -7.81
C ASP A 123 -3.68 -4.56 -6.56
N GLU A 124 -4.76 -5.32 -6.27
CA GLU A 124 -4.92 -6.18 -5.09
C GLU A 124 -3.59 -6.81 -4.66
N GLY A 125 -2.88 -6.09 -3.80
CA GLY A 125 -1.52 -6.43 -3.44
C GLY A 125 -1.56 -7.66 -2.56
N SER A 126 -0.53 -8.49 -2.65
CA SER A 126 -0.35 -9.53 -1.64
C SER A 126 -0.35 -8.89 -0.24
N PRO A 127 -0.81 -9.59 0.81
CA PRO A 127 -0.82 -9.06 2.17
C PRO A 127 0.54 -8.46 2.57
N SER A 128 0.55 -7.44 3.43
CA SER A 128 1.80 -6.91 4.00
C SER A 128 2.58 -8.02 4.72
N ALA A 129 3.90 -7.86 4.77
CA ALA A 129 4.75 -8.69 5.63
C ALA A 129 4.91 -8.05 7.02
N TYR A 130 5.02 -8.89 8.05
CA TYR A 130 5.11 -8.47 9.44
C TYR A 130 6.32 -9.08 10.14
N LEU A 131 7.13 -8.23 10.76
CA LEU A 131 8.12 -8.61 11.77
C LEU A 131 7.69 -8.00 13.11
N SER A 132 7.39 -8.83 14.10
CA SER A 132 6.89 -8.34 15.40
C SER A 132 7.60 -8.97 16.60
N ALA A 133 8.11 -8.13 17.49
CA ALA A 133 8.66 -8.55 18.78
C ALA A 133 7.76 -8.07 19.93
N GLY A 134 7.40 -8.95 20.86
CA GLY A 134 6.64 -8.59 22.05
C GLY A 134 7.43 -7.69 23.00
N ARG A 135 8.77 -7.80 22.99
CA ARG A 135 9.70 -6.92 23.70
C ARG A 135 10.55 -6.13 22.72
N SER A 136 11.87 -6.30 22.69
CA SER A 136 12.76 -5.50 21.84
C SER A 136 13.09 -6.21 20.53
N LEU A 137 13.28 -5.45 19.45
CA LEU A 137 13.79 -5.96 18.18
C LEU A 137 15.19 -5.39 17.91
N LEU A 138 16.15 -6.29 17.67
CA LEU A 138 17.52 -5.95 17.30
C LEU A 138 17.82 -6.48 15.89
N PHE A 139 18.23 -5.58 15.00
CA PHE A 139 18.81 -5.95 13.70
C PHE A 139 20.28 -5.53 13.64
N GLN A 140 21.15 -6.44 13.22
CA GLN A 140 22.57 -6.18 12.96
C GLN A 140 22.98 -6.77 11.62
N GLY A 141 23.28 -5.94 10.63
CA GLY A 141 23.39 -6.43 9.26
C GLY A 141 24.01 -5.49 8.26
N GLY A 142 23.89 -5.87 6.98
CA GLY A 142 24.20 -5.02 5.83
C GLY A 142 23.00 -4.17 5.48
N ASN A 143 22.01 -4.74 4.78
CA ASN A 143 20.85 -4.02 4.27
C ASN A 143 19.58 -4.45 4.99
N LEU A 144 18.77 -3.48 5.41
CA LEU A 144 17.40 -3.70 5.89
C LEU A 144 16.45 -2.94 4.99
N ASN A 145 15.64 -3.69 4.23
CA ASN A 145 14.61 -3.15 3.36
C ASN A 145 13.23 -3.52 3.91
N ASN A 146 12.44 -2.52 4.27
CA ASN A 146 11.04 -2.66 4.65
C ASN A 146 10.17 -1.99 3.58
N LEU A 147 9.44 -2.78 2.78
CA LEU A 147 8.63 -2.28 1.67
C LEU A 147 7.16 -2.64 1.86
N GLN A 148 6.26 -1.67 1.86
CA GLN A 148 4.81 -1.88 2.07
C GLN A 148 4.47 -2.84 3.24
N SER A 149 5.29 -2.81 4.30
CA SER A 149 5.33 -3.83 5.35
C SER A 149 5.59 -3.22 6.72
N VAL A 150 5.42 -4.02 7.77
CA VAL A 150 5.50 -3.56 9.16
C VAL A 150 6.64 -4.25 9.90
N ILE A 151 7.43 -3.45 10.61
CA ILE A 151 8.37 -3.88 11.64
C ILE A 151 7.95 -3.24 12.96
N SER A 152 7.65 -4.05 13.96
CA SER A 152 7.15 -3.58 15.25
C SER A 152 7.82 -4.24 16.45
N ALA A 153 7.89 -3.49 17.54
CA ALA A 153 8.34 -4.00 18.83
C ALA A 153 7.50 -3.43 19.98
N GLY A 154 7.19 -4.23 21.01
CA GLY A 154 6.50 -3.74 22.21
C GLY A 154 7.36 -2.82 23.08
N ALA A 155 8.69 -3.01 23.06
CA ALA A 155 9.68 -2.17 23.73
C ALA A 155 10.50 -1.36 22.70
N ASP A 156 11.81 -1.55 22.61
CA ASP A 156 12.68 -0.76 21.73
C ASP A 156 12.97 -1.47 20.39
N ILE A 157 13.18 -0.70 19.32
CA ILE A 157 13.78 -1.16 18.06
C ILE A 157 15.18 -0.58 17.96
N ASN A 158 16.17 -1.44 17.73
CA ASN A 158 17.56 -1.05 17.46
C ASN A 158 18.03 -1.66 16.14
N VAL A 159 18.29 -0.83 15.14
CA VAL A 159 18.78 -1.24 13.83
C VAL A 159 20.21 -0.71 13.65
N SER A 160 21.15 -1.63 13.38
CA SER A 160 22.51 -1.33 12.95
C SER A 160 22.74 -1.92 11.56
N ALA A 161 22.73 -1.07 10.55
CA ALA A 161 22.82 -1.45 9.14
C ALA A 161 23.84 -0.59 8.38
N GLU A 162 24.26 -1.06 7.21
CA GLU A 162 24.93 -0.23 6.23
C GLU A 162 23.90 0.62 5.46
N VAL A 163 22.85 -0.04 4.96
CA VAL A 163 21.73 0.61 4.25
C VAL A 163 20.43 0.26 4.95
N PHE A 164 19.63 1.29 5.21
CA PHE A 164 18.26 1.14 5.69
C PHE A 164 17.29 1.80 4.70
N SER A 165 16.29 1.06 4.23
CA SER A 165 15.21 1.61 3.41
C SER A 165 13.86 1.23 4.03
N ASN A 166 13.04 2.24 4.30
CA ASN A 166 11.64 2.09 4.69
C ASN A 166 10.78 2.78 3.64
N GLN A 167 10.10 2.00 2.80
CA GLN A 167 9.50 2.49 1.58
C GLN A 167 8.05 2.05 1.42
N GLY A 168 7.13 2.99 1.61
CA GLY A 168 5.71 2.76 1.33
C GLY A 168 5.42 2.85 -0.16
N ALA A 169 4.15 2.63 -0.52
CA ALA A 169 3.59 3.04 -1.80
C ALA A 169 2.42 3.97 -1.57
N LEU A 170 2.30 5.01 -2.40
CA LEU A 170 1.16 5.92 -2.43
C LEU A 170 0.46 5.75 -3.77
N ASN A 171 -0.86 5.70 -3.73
CA ASN A 171 -1.68 5.93 -4.91
C ASN A 171 -1.76 7.44 -5.15
N GLY A 172 -1.94 7.86 -6.40
CA GLY A 172 -2.02 9.27 -6.79
C GLY A 172 -2.69 9.42 -8.15
N THR A 173 -2.96 10.64 -8.57
CA THR A 173 -3.46 10.89 -9.93
C THR A 173 -2.29 11.22 -10.86
N ILE A 174 -2.34 10.68 -12.07
CA ILE A 174 -1.39 10.95 -13.15
C ILE A 174 -2.17 11.63 -14.27
N GLU A 175 -1.88 12.89 -14.55
CA GLU A 175 -2.41 13.58 -15.72
C GLU A 175 -1.38 13.50 -16.84
N ARG A 176 -1.74 12.87 -17.96
CA ARG A 176 -0.91 12.78 -19.16
C ARG A 176 -1.48 13.65 -20.27
N VAL A 177 -0.68 14.58 -20.77
CA VAL A 177 -1.03 15.52 -21.84
C VAL A 177 -0.18 15.24 -23.07
N ARG A 178 -0.82 14.79 -24.16
CA ARG A 178 -0.20 14.50 -25.44
C ARG A 178 -0.72 15.43 -26.52
N ARG A 179 0.19 16.13 -27.21
CA ARG A 179 -0.15 17.04 -28.31
C ARG A 179 0.30 16.46 -29.64
N PHE A 180 -0.62 16.38 -30.59
CA PHE A 180 -0.42 15.83 -31.92
C PHE A 180 -0.67 16.90 -32.99
N TYR A 181 0.12 16.89 -34.05
CA TYR A 181 -0.03 17.77 -35.20
C TYR A 181 -0.39 16.98 -36.45
N THR A 182 -1.52 17.30 -37.06
CA THR A 182 -2.09 16.53 -38.17
C THR A 182 -1.28 16.64 -39.46
N GLY A 183 -0.49 17.71 -39.59
CA GLY A 183 -0.03 18.20 -40.89
C GLY A 183 -1.21 18.58 -41.79
N ARG A 184 -0.98 18.66 -43.10
CA ARG A 184 -1.99 19.03 -44.10
C ARG A 184 -3.03 17.92 -44.26
N ARG A 185 -4.28 18.17 -43.86
CA ARG A 185 -5.42 17.25 -44.03
C ARG A 185 -6.57 17.94 -44.75
N THR A 186 -7.47 17.19 -45.38
CA THR A 186 -8.69 17.82 -45.93
C THR A 186 -9.64 18.21 -44.81
N ASP A 187 -10.47 19.22 -45.01
CA ASP A 187 -11.53 19.62 -44.08
C ASP A 187 -12.45 18.42 -43.73
N GLY A 188 -12.77 17.59 -44.71
CA GLY A 188 -13.57 16.39 -44.56
C GLY A 188 -12.88 15.30 -43.75
N ASP A 189 -11.55 15.18 -43.81
CA ASP A 189 -10.80 14.24 -42.95
C ASP A 189 -10.88 14.65 -41.48
N ILE A 190 -10.69 15.96 -41.23
CA ILE A 190 -10.79 16.54 -39.89
C ILE A 190 -12.21 16.37 -39.35
N TYR A 191 -13.23 16.71 -40.15
CA TYR A 191 -14.64 16.55 -39.77
C TYR A 191 -15.01 15.09 -39.45
N ARG A 192 -14.54 14.13 -40.24
CA ARG A 192 -14.79 12.69 -40.00
C ARG A 192 -14.15 12.22 -38.69
N TYR A 193 -12.94 12.67 -38.38
CA TYR A 193 -12.29 12.38 -37.10
C TYR A 193 -13.02 13.03 -35.92
N ASP A 194 -13.35 14.32 -36.03
CA ASP A 194 -14.02 15.08 -34.97
C ASP A 194 -15.37 14.44 -34.59
N SER A 195 -16.21 14.22 -35.60
CA SER A 195 -17.57 13.70 -35.42
C SER A 195 -17.62 12.22 -35.05
N GLY A 196 -16.67 11.43 -35.58
CA GLY A 196 -16.68 9.98 -35.50
C GLY A 196 -15.84 9.37 -34.40
N GLN A 197 -14.84 10.08 -33.86
CA GLN A 197 -13.89 9.54 -32.88
C GLN A 197 -13.71 10.49 -31.69
N MET A 198 -13.34 11.76 -31.94
CA MET A 198 -13.09 12.73 -30.87
C MET A 198 -14.34 12.97 -30.02
N ARG A 199 -15.47 13.26 -30.66
CA ARG A 199 -16.72 13.53 -29.95
C ARG A 199 -17.22 12.33 -29.14
N PRO A 200 -17.32 11.11 -29.70
CA PRO A 200 -17.68 9.92 -28.91
C PRO A 200 -16.73 9.66 -27.73
N TYR A 201 -15.42 9.81 -27.92
CA TYR A 201 -14.43 9.65 -26.84
C TYR A 201 -14.70 10.65 -25.72
N ASN A 202 -14.81 11.94 -26.03
CA ASN A 202 -15.02 12.95 -24.99
C ASN A 202 -16.39 12.83 -24.31
N LEU A 203 -17.46 12.47 -25.04
CA LEU A 203 -18.78 12.22 -24.47
C LEU A 203 -18.76 11.10 -23.42
N ASN A 204 -17.99 10.05 -23.68
CA ASN A 204 -17.91 8.89 -22.78
C ASN A 204 -16.90 9.11 -21.63
N ASN A 205 -15.80 9.83 -21.90
CA ASN A 205 -14.64 9.86 -21.01
C ASN A 205 -14.45 11.15 -20.20
N ASN A 206 -15.16 12.23 -20.52
CA ASN A 206 -15.00 13.51 -19.84
C ASN A 206 -16.22 13.81 -18.94
N PRO A 207 -16.08 13.84 -17.59
CA PRO A 207 -17.18 14.19 -16.69
C PRO A 207 -17.67 15.63 -16.88
N ASP A 208 -16.77 16.52 -17.33
CA ASP A 208 -17.02 17.95 -17.52
C ASP A 208 -17.20 18.28 -19.02
N TYR A 209 -17.71 17.33 -19.81
CA TYR A 209 -17.71 17.42 -21.27
C TYR A 209 -18.32 18.72 -21.81
N MET A 210 -17.50 19.43 -22.58
CA MET A 210 -17.89 20.55 -23.43
C MET A 210 -17.76 20.13 -24.91
N GLU A 211 -18.85 20.12 -25.68
CA GLU A 211 -18.78 19.94 -27.14
C GLU A 211 -18.18 21.20 -27.78
N TYR A 212 -16.91 21.13 -28.19
CA TYR A 212 -16.21 22.25 -28.84
C TYR A 212 -16.42 22.18 -30.37
N ILE A 213 -17.25 23.08 -30.93
CA ILE A 213 -17.30 23.30 -32.40
C ILE A 213 -16.79 24.72 -32.68
N PHE A 214 -15.57 24.84 -33.19
CA PHE A 214 -15.02 26.12 -33.66
C PHE A 214 -15.47 26.41 -35.11
N TYR A 215 -16.32 27.41 -35.28
CA TYR A 215 -16.33 28.26 -36.49
C TYR A 215 -16.20 29.73 -36.05
N GLY A 216 -15.04 30.35 -36.29
CA GLY A 216 -14.94 31.82 -36.30
C GLY A 216 -14.75 32.56 -34.96
N GLY A 217 -14.21 31.95 -33.91
CA GLY A 217 -13.68 32.69 -32.75
C GLY A 217 -14.71 33.14 -31.69
N MET A 218 -15.87 32.49 -31.61
CA MET A 218 -16.75 32.61 -30.44
C MET A 218 -16.50 31.49 -29.43
N VAL A 219 -16.34 31.86 -28.16
CA VAL A 219 -16.32 30.96 -27.00
C VAL A 219 -17.70 30.32 -26.84
N GLY A 220 -17.77 28.98 -26.83
CA GLY A 220 -19.00 28.24 -26.52
C GLY A 220 -19.42 28.45 -25.06
N TRP A 221 -20.72 28.54 -24.83
CA TRP A 221 -21.32 28.57 -23.50
C TRP A 221 -21.59 27.12 -23.04
N PRO A 222 -21.38 26.77 -21.75
CA PRO A 222 -21.67 25.42 -21.25
C PRO A 222 -23.15 25.08 -21.48
N LEU A 223 -23.43 23.92 -22.07
CA LEU A 223 -24.79 23.45 -22.29
C LEU A 223 -25.33 22.65 -21.09
N TRP A 224 -24.46 22.17 -20.20
CA TRP A 224 -24.77 21.39 -18.99
C TRP A 224 -23.69 21.61 -17.93
N ASP A 225 -24.06 21.60 -16.64
CA ASP A 225 -23.10 21.66 -15.52
C ASP A 225 -22.39 20.31 -15.27
N GLU A 226 -22.96 19.18 -15.75
CA GLU A 226 -22.41 17.81 -15.67
C GLU A 226 -22.72 17.04 -16.97
N ASN A 227 -21.80 16.20 -17.47
CA ASN A 227 -22.00 15.39 -18.68
C ASN A 227 -22.82 14.10 -18.39
N PRO A 228 -24.06 13.96 -18.89
CA PRO A 228 -24.89 12.78 -18.64
C PRO A 228 -24.43 11.51 -19.39
N TYR A 229 -23.47 11.62 -20.30
CA TYR A 229 -22.95 10.51 -21.10
C TYR A 229 -21.62 9.96 -20.58
N TYR A 230 -21.05 10.58 -19.53
CA TYR A 230 -19.83 10.10 -18.91
C TYR A 230 -20.08 8.74 -18.24
N ASP A 231 -19.29 7.73 -18.62
CA ASP A 231 -19.38 6.37 -18.11
C ASP A 231 -18.02 5.96 -17.50
N PRO A 232 -17.82 6.18 -16.19
CA PRO A 232 -16.55 5.88 -15.51
C PRO A 232 -16.22 4.38 -15.47
N ASP A 233 -17.20 3.51 -15.68
CA ASP A 233 -17.01 2.05 -15.66
C ASP A 233 -16.68 1.47 -17.04
N ASN A 234 -16.88 2.25 -18.11
CA ASN A 234 -16.66 1.83 -19.49
C ASN A 234 -15.97 2.92 -20.33
N LEU A 235 -14.85 3.45 -19.83
CA LEU A 235 -14.05 4.47 -20.54
C LEU A 235 -13.45 3.91 -21.84
N LEU A 236 -13.50 4.71 -22.90
CA LEU A 236 -12.94 4.37 -24.21
C LEU A 236 -11.42 4.57 -24.22
N GLU A 237 -10.70 3.75 -24.98
CA GLU A 237 -9.27 3.99 -25.24
C GLU A 237 -9.06 5.21 -26.16
N LEU A 238 -7.90 5.84 -26.05
CA LEU A 238 -7.56 6.98 -26.91
C LEU A 238 -7.57 6.55 -28.39
N PRO A 239 -8.28 7.27 -29.30
CA PRO A 239 -8.42 6.83 -30.68
C PRO A 239 -7.08 6.66 -31.40
N GLU A 240 -6.85 5.48 -31.98
CA GLU A 240 -5.57 5.12 -32.61
C GLU A 240 -5.13 6.08 -33.71
N VAL A 241 -6.10 6.74 -34.38
CA VAL A 241 -5.86 7.73 -35.43
C VAL A 241 -4.93 8.86 -34.97
N LEU A 242 -4.97 9.25 -33.68
CA LEU A 242 -4.06 10.27 -33.15
C LEU A 242 -2.59 9.88 -33.28
N PHE A 243 -2.27 8.60 -33.12
CA PHE A 243 -0.89 8.10 -33.25
C PHE A 243 -0.40 8.04 -34.70
N THR A 244 -1.29 8.27 -35.69
CA THR A 244 -0.89 8.46 -37.09
C THR A 244 -0.44 9.89 -37.41
N PHE A 245 -0.70 10.83 -36.49
CA PHE A 245 -0.25 12.21 -36.58
C PHE A 245 1.13 12.40 -35.94
N ASN A 246 1.74 13.56 -36.17
CA ASN A 246 3.05 13.85 -35.61
C ASN A 246 2.91 14.18 -34.11
N LEU A 247 3.50 13.38 -33.23
CA LEU A 247 3.58 13.70 -31.80
C LEU A 247 4.51 14.90 -31.59
N VAL A 248 3.99 15.95 -30.96
CA VAL A 248 4.68 17.22 -30.70
C VAL A 248 5.16 17.28 -29.25
N SER A 249 4.35 16.79 -28.32
CA SER A 249 4.62 16.83 -26.87
C SER A 249 3.94 15.67 -26.17
N ASP A 250 4.56 15.15 -25.13
CA ASP A 250 4.02 14.14 -24.21
C ASP A 250 4.55 14.46 -22.80
N VAL A 251 3.65 14.86 -21.91
CA VAL A 251 3.98 15.31 -20.56
C VAL A 251 3.12 14.55 -19.57
N GLU A 252 3.73 14.00 -18.51
CA GLU A 252 3.02 13.41 -17.36
C GLU A 252 3.21 14.32 -16.13
N ILE A 253 2.12 14.60 -15.42
CA ILE A 253 2.08 15.35 -14.17
C ILE A 253 1.52 14.41 -13.10
N VAL A 254 2.28 14.18 -12.03
CA VAL A 254 1.90 13.25 -10.96
C VAL A 254 1.50 14.04 -9.71
N THR A 255 0.32 13.74 -9.16
CA THR A 255 -0.19 14.30 -7.90
C THR A 255 -0.38 13.20 -6.88
N SER A 256 0.25 13.31 -5.70
CA SER A 256 0.13 12.31 -4.63
C SER A 256 -1.28 12.25 -4.05
N GLY A 257 -1.84 11.04 -3.92
CA GLY A 257 -3.14 10.77 -3.30
C GLY A 257 -3.03 10.46 -1.80
N SER A 258 -4.13 10.01 -1.20
CA SER A 258 -4.25 9.78 0.25
C SER A 258 -4.20 8.31 0.70
N THR A 259 -4.40 7.36 -0.22
CA THR A 259 -4.34 5.92 0.06
C THR A 259 -2.91 5.40 -0.13
N SER A 260 -2.39 4.70 0.89
CA SER A 260 -1.00 4.24 0.94
C SER A 260 -0.91 2.82 1.48
N ASN A 261 -0.13 1.97 0.79
CA ASN A 261 0.45 0.80 1.42
C ASN A 261 1.68 1.26 2.20
N ALA A 262 1.50 1.55 3.49
CA ALA A 262 2.54 2.10 4.32
C ALA A 262 3.69 1.09 4.54
N ALA A 263 4.91 1.61 4.62
CA ALA A 263 6.00 0.91 5.27
C ALA A 263 6.20 1.52 6.67
N VAL A 264 6.02 0.70 7.71
CA VAL A 264 5.98 1.16 9.09
C VAL A 264 7.11 0.51 9.89
N VAL A 265 7.85 1.34 10.62
CA VAL A 265 8.72 0.90 11.72
C VAL A 265 8.26 1.60 12.99
N GLN A 266 7.81 0.84 13.98
CA GLN A 266 7.22 1.40 15.20
C GLN A 266 7.60 0.60 16.45
N ALA A 267 7.73 1.29 17.57
CA ALA A 267 8.06 0.67 18.84
C ALA A 267 7.24 1.31 19.97
N GLY A 268 6.94 0.55 21.03
CA GLY A 268 6.35 1.11 22.24
C GLY A 268 7.33 2.01 23.02
N GLY A 269 8.63 1.75 22.86
CA GLY A 269 9.75 2.54 23.34
C GLY A 269 10.44 3.33 22.23
N ASN A 270 11.77 3.30 22.22
CA ASN A 270 12.57 4.03 21.25
C ASN A 270 12.73 3.26 19.94
N VAL A 271 12.72 3.98 18.82
CA VAL A 271 13.20 3.48 17.53
C VAL A 271 14.56 4.14 17.24
N VAL A 272 15.62 3.34 17.23
CA VAL A 272 16.98 3.77 16.91
C VAL A 272 17.43 3.09 15.63
N ILE A 273 17.73 3.89 14.59
CA ILE A 273 18.23 3.40 13.31
C ILE A 273 19.59 4.04 13.06
N ASN A 274 20.62 3.21 13.03
CA ASN A 274 21.97 3.61 12.68
C ASN A 274 22.33 2.96 11.33
N ALA A 275 22.34 3.77 10.27
CA ALA A 275 22.73 3.37 8.93
C ALA A 275 24.03 4.08 8.53
N THR A 276 25.08 3.32 8.23
CA THR A 276 26.41 3.91 8.00
C THR A 276 26.64 4.43 6.58
N GLN A 277 25.84 3.98 5.61
CA GLN A 277 25.94 4.40 4.21
C GLN A 277 24.72 5.24 3.79
N SER A 278 23.50 4.70 3.91
CA SER A 278 22.28 5.42 3.54
C SER A 278 21.08 5.05 4.40
N LEU A 279 20.25 6.06 4.68
CA LEU A 279 18.95 5.91 5.32
C LEU A 279 17.91 6.54 4.39
N GLU A 280 17.03 5.71 3.86
CA GLU A 280 15.87 6.11 3.07
C GLU A 280 14.60 5.87 3.88
N ASN A 281 13.78 6.91 4.00
CA ASN A 281 12.39 6.80 4.43
C ASN A 281 11.55 7.54 3.39
N SER A 282 10.83 6.78 2.57
CA SER A 282 10.24 7.30 1.35
C SER A 282 8.92 6.63 1.02
N VAL A 283 8.28 7.13 -0.01
CA VAL A 283 7.14 6.49 -0.64
C VAL A 283 7.35 6.47 -2.14
N ILE A 284 7.10 5.32 -2.78
CA ILE A 284 7.10 5.21 -4.24
C ILE A 284 5.74 5.63 -4.79
N LEU A 285 5.80 6.45 -5.84
CA LEU A 285 4.72 6.76 -6.78
C LEU A 285 5.23 6.39 -8.18
N GLU A 286 4.37 5.84 -9.04
CA GLU A 286 4.74 5.59 -10.45
C GLU A 286 5.10 6.92 -11.15
N SER A 287 6.23 6.95 -11.87
CA SER A 287 6.74 8.11 -12.62
C SER A 287 7.04 9.40 -11.84
N ALA A 288 7.04 9.41 -10.50
CA ALA A 288 7.45 10.60 -9.75
C ALA A 288 8.96 10.84 -9.92
N THR A 289 9.35 11.87 -10.68
CA THR A 289 10.71 12.39 -10.64
C THR A 289 11.02 12.85 -9.22
N VAL A 290 12.14 12.38 -8.66
CA VAL A 290 12.66 12.82 -7.35
C VAL A 290 12.79 14.34 -7.36
N GLN A 291 11.85 15.04 -6.72
CA GLN A 291 12.00 16.46 -6.48
C GLN A 291 13.08 16.60 -5.41
N GLY A 292 14.29 17.01 -5.83
CA GLY A 292 15.42 17.22 -4.93
C GLY A 292 14.97 18.10 -3.77
N GLY A 293 14.95 17.52 -2.57
CA GLY A 293 14.50 18.21 -1.38
C GLY A 293 15.27 19.51 -1.19
N ALA A 294 14.56 20.58 -0.80
CA ALA A 294 15.19 21.85 -0.45
C ALA A 294 16.34 21.58 0.54
N ASN A 295 17.52 22.11 0.22
CA ASN A 295 18.75 21.96 0.98
C ASN A 295 18.53 22.39 2.45
N ARG A 296 18.32 21.43 3.36
CA ARG A 296 18.12 21.69 4.79
C ARG A 296 19.46 21.85 5.50
N THR A 297 20.19 22.90 5.17
CA THR A 297 21.33 23.41 5.97
C THR A 297 20.83 24.29 7.13
N ALA A 298 19.76 23.86 7.81
CA ALA A 298 19.24 24.53 9.00
C ALA A 298 19.51 23.65 10.23
N ALA A 299 20.16 24.22 11.23
CA ALA A 299 20.47 23.57 12.49
C ALA A 299 19.22 22.96 13.14
N THR A 300 19.29 21.71 13.57
CA THR A 300 18.28 20.97 14.34
C THR A 300 18.22 21.40 15.81
N ASN A 301 18.42 22.69 16.09
CA ASN A 301 18.13 23.23 17.40
C ASN A 301 16.65 23.56 17.45
N GLY A 302 15.88 22.64 18.04
CA GLY A 302 14.45 22.80 18.25
C GLY A 302 14.15 24.01 19.13
N THR A 303 13.87 25.16 18.52
CA THR A 303 13.09 26.22 19.17
C THR A 303 11.62 25.93 18.92
N GLY A 304 11.15 24.82 19.50
CA GLY A 304 9.74 24.51 19.55
C GLY A 304 9.06 25.44 20.54
N THR A 305 8.24 26.37 20.05
CA THR A 305 7.17 26.93 20.88
C THR A 305 6.19 25.79 21.14
N GLY A 306 6.28 25.15 22.31
CA GLY A 306 5.54 23.94 22.68
C GLY A 306 4.02 24.09 22.63
N LYS A 307 3.45 24.16 21.43
CA LYS A 307 2.03 23.95 21.17
C LYS A 307 1.90 22.59 20.52
N SER A 308 1.62 21.59 21.35
CA SER A 308 1.06 20.32 20.90
C SER A 308 -0.16 20.59 20.03
N LEU A 309 -0.27 19.84 18.93
CA LEU A 309 -1.53 19.73 18.19
C LEU A 309 -2.58 19.17 19.16
N VAL A 310 -3.52 20.00 19.59
CA VAL A 310 -4.68 19.54 20.35
C VAL A 310 -5.63 18.91 19.34
N VAL A 311 -5.59 17.59 19.23
CA VAL A 311 -6.69 16.83 18.64
C VAL A 311 -7.88 17.01 19.57
N VAL A 312 -8.92 17.71 19.12
CA VAL A 312 -10.21 17.72 19.83
C VAL A 312 -10.85 16.36 19.60
N LEU A 313 -10.55 15.42 20.48
CA LEU A 313 -11.37 14.23 20.64
C LEU A 313 -12.73 14.70 21.17
N ASN A 314 -13.81 14.34 20.49
CA ASN A 314 -15.13 14.36 21.13
C ASN A 314 -14.98 13.59 22.45
N SER A 315 -15.15 14.26 23.59
CA SER A 315 -15.18 13.54 24.87
C SER A 315 -16.39 12.62 24.81
N GLN A 316 -16.15 11.33 24.56
CA GLN A 316 -17.12 10.33 24.93
C GLN A 316 -17.39 10.50 26.42
N LEU A 317 -18.67 10.39 26.81
CA LEU A 317 -19.07 10.41 28.20
C LEU A 317 -18.15 9.46 28.99
N PRO A 318 -17.72 9.84 30.21
CA PRO A 318 -16.94 8.97 31.07
C PRO A 318 -17.59 7.58 31.11
N PRO A 319 -16.80 6.49 31.02
CA PRO A 319 -17.35 5.15 31.15
C PRO A 319 -18.18 5.09 32.44
N ASP A 320 -19.42 4.60 32.33
CA ASP A 320 -20.24 4.33 33.49
C ASP A 320 -19.55 3.25 34.33
N LEU A 321 -18.94 3.66 35.43
CA LEU A 321 -18.22 2.79 36.37
C LEU A 321 -19.18 2.01 37.27
N SER A 322 -20.49 2.14 37.10
CA SER A 322 -21.42 1.19 37.69
C SER A 322 -21.29 -0.14 36.94
N GLN A 323 -20.42 -1.02 37.43
CA GLN A 323 -20.39 -2.41 36.99
C GLN A 323 -21.69 -3.09 37.42
N GLN A 324 -22.77 -2.86 36.67
CA GLN A 324 -23.95 -3.70 36.74
C GLN A 324 -23.61 -5.00 36.05
N GLN A 325 -23.69 -6.09 36.81
CA GLN A 325 -23.57 -7.44 36.28
C GLN A 325 -24.66 -7.63 35.20
N VAL A 326 -24.26 -7.54 33.92
CA VAL A 326 -25.16 -7.80 32.81
C VAL A 326 -25.37 -9.31 32.73
N ASN A 327 -26.57 -9.77 33.06
CA ASN A 327 -26.94 -11.16 32.84
C ASN A 327 -27.14 -11.38 31.33
N PRO A 328 -26.29 -12.18 30.65
CA PRO A 328 -26.38 -12.35 29.20
C PRO A 328 -27.69 -13.02 28.76
N LEU A 329 -28.37 -13.73 29.67
CA LEU A 329 -29.64 -14.41 29.41
C LEU A 329 -30.84 -13.46 29.31
N THR A 330 -30.69 -12.20 29.70
CA THR A 330 -31.75 -11.18 29.60
C THR A 330 -31.57 -10.27 28.38
N LEU A 331 -30.54 -10.49 27.56
CA LEU A 331 -30.28 -9.72 26.35
C LEU A 331 -31.12 -10.24 25.17
N PRO A 332 -31.79 -9.35 24.40
CA PRO A 332 -32.50 -9.75 23.20
C PRO A 332 -31.55 -10.37 22.17
N GLY A 333 -31.82 -11.60 21.74
CA GLY A 333 -31.02 -12.31 20.73
C GLY A 333 -29.96 -13.27 21.27
N PHE A 334 -29.79 -13.37 22.59
CA PHE A 334 -28.92 -14.39 23.18
C PHE A 334 -29.73 -15.65 23.54
N THR A 335 -29.46 -16.76 22.84
CA THR A 335 -30.03 -18.08 23.16
C THR A 335 -28.90 -19.07 23.41
N LEU A 336 -29.01 -19.84 24.49
CA LEU A 336 -28.09 -20.96 24.73
C LEU A 336 -28.50 -22.14 23.85
N PRO A 337 -27.59 -22.74 23.07
CA PRO A 337 -27.88 -23.97 22.33
C PRO A 337 -28.20 -25.10 23.33
N SER A 338 -29.42 -25.62 23.33
CA SER A 338 -29.81 -26.76 24.16
C SER A 338 -29.75 -28.06 23.37
N GLY A 339 -28.94 -29.02 23.84
CA GLY A 339 -28.86 -30.39 23.33
C GLY A 339 -28.01 -31.24 24.26
N GLU A 340 -28.24 -32.56 24.29
CA GLU A 340 -27.55 -33.51 25.19
C GLU A 340 -26.01 -33.48 25.12
N ASN A 341 -25.43 -32.88 24.07
CA ASN A 341 -23.99 -32.76 23.83
C ASN A 341 -23.45 -31.31 23.80
N GLY A 342 -24.18 -30.33 24.37
CA GLY A 342 -23.74 -28.93 24.41
C GLY A 342 -22.54 -28.69 25.33
N LEU A 343 -21.58 -27.88 24.86
CA LEU A 343 -20.32 -27.54 25.55
C LEU A 343 -20.48 -26.59 26.76
N PHE A 344 -21.68 -26.05 26.99
CA PHE A 344 -21.97 -25.13 28.10
C PHE A 344 -22.91 -25.78 29.12
N ARG A 345 -22.48 -25.88 30.38
CA ARG A 345 -23.32 -26.32 31.51
C ARG A 345 -23.29 -25.23 32.60
N LEU A 346 -24.45 -24.91 33.16
CA LEU A 346 -24.55 -23.96 34.28
C LEU A 346 -23.93 -24.60 35.53
N SER A 347 -22.95 -23.90 36.13
CA SER A 347 -22.32 -24.24 37.40
C SER A 347 -23.32 -24.12 38.55
N GLY A 348 -24.18 -25.13 38.70
CA GLY A 348 -25.24 -25.19 39.71
C GLY A 348 -26.17 -26.40 39.60
N GLN A 349 -26.14 -27.15 38.49
CA GLN A 349 -26.84 -28.42 38.40
C GLN A 349 -25.97 -29.56 38.97
N SER A 350 -26.26 -29.96 40.21
CA SER A 350 -25.75 -31.19 40.81
C SER A 350 -26.14 -32.40 39.94
N GLY A 351 -25.13 -33.08 39.39
CA GLY A 351 -25.33 -34.33 38.67
C GLY A 351 -25.66 -35.47 39.62
N THR A 352 -26.84 -36.08 39.44
CA THR A 352 -27.13 -37.41 40.00
C THR A 352 -26.50 -38.46 39.10
N THR A 353 -25.40 -39.04 39.61
CA THR A 353 -24.85 -40.40 39.40
C THR A 353 -25.20 -41.18 38.12
N ALA A 354 -24.16 -41.53 37.36
CA ALA A 354 -23.98 -42.88 36.83
C ALA A 354 -22.48 -43.24 36.84
N GLN A 355 -22.15 -44.38 37.43
CA GLN A 355 -20.80 -44.89 37.64
C GLN A 355 -20.11 -45.25 36.31
N ALA A 356 -18.83 -44.92 36.20
CA ALA A 356 -17.93 -45.51 35.21
C ALA A 356 -17.52 -46.91 35.71
N GLN A 357 -17.81 -47.93 34.90
CA GLN A 357 -17.25 -49.27 35.06
C GLN A 357 -16.18 -49.46 33.98
N GLN A 358 -14.95 -49.77 34.41
CA GLN A 358 -13.84 -50.13 33.54
C GLN A 358 -14.10 -51.48 32.87
N GLY A 359 -13.83 -51.54 31.57
CA GLY A 359 -13.63 -52.72 30.75
C GLY A 359 -12.63 -52.41 29.66
#